data_AF-A0A497DEA8-F1
#
_entry.id   AF-A0A497DEA8-F1
#
_cell.length_a   1.000
_cell.length_b   1.000
_cell.length_c   1.000
_cell.angle_alpha   90.00
_cell.angle_beta   90.00
_cell.angle_gamma   90.00
#
_symmetry.space_group_name_H-M   'P 1'
#
loop_
_entity.id
_entity.type
_entity.pdbx_description
1 polymer ?
#
loop_
_entity_poly.entity_id
_entity_poly.type
_entity_poly.pdbx_seq_one_letter_code
_entity_poly.pdbx_strand_id
1 'polypeptide(L)'
;MTTKIFHHLLYISLIYVTAVFLPSCSENREASDVFSAEELVTINELIGYFDSIVGETYPEVTNIDSAYRLYLDSVCPLMLKNGDMSRSGIDAHERKTLLDRFDRKAMSEIFIIGDTLEYFSLSVKKKVKKYYPYYVTLNPRGSYMELLDRLSENSDFIRSYNNEVREFGDLTPKCYGMMLRDYNELDFTDPMQRLMFVVNVLHTNEVIKDRFRR
;
A
#
# COMPACT_ATOMS: atom_id res chain seq x y z
N MET A 1 -20.11 -35.03 -14.51
CA MET A 1 -19.19 -33.87 -14.62
C MET A 1 -19.59 -32.74 -13.65
N THR A 2 -20.09 -33.08 -12.46
CA THR A 2 -20.69 -32.15 -11.49
C THR A 2 -20.05 -32.24 -10.09
N THR A 3 -19.24 -33.27 -9.83
CA THR A 3 -18.58 -33.52 -8.54
C THR A 3 -17.29 -32.73 -8.32
N LYS A 4 -16.65 -32.19 -9.38
CA LYS A 4 -15.42 -31.38 -9.23
C LYS A 4 -15.69 -29.93 -8.79
N ILE A 5 -16.88 -29.39 -9.06
CA ILE A 5 -17.23 -28.00 -8.71
C ILE A 5 -17.51 -27.87 -7.20
N PHE A 6 -18.07 -28.92 -6.58
CA PHE A 6 -18.35 -28.93 -5.14
C PHE A 6 -17.08 -28.95 -4.28
N HIS A 7 -16.00 -29.59 -4.73
CA HIS A 7 -14.74 -29.60 -3.99
C HIS A 7 -14.00 -28.25 -4.02
N HIS A 8 -14.13 -27.46 -5.08
CA HIS A 8 -13.51 -26.13 -5.12
C HIS A 8 -14.23 -25.10 -4.24
N LEU A 9 -15.57 -25.14 -4.19
CA LEU A 9 -16.33 -24.24 -3.31
C LEU A 9 -16.12 -24.56 -1.83
N LEU A 10 -15.94 -25.85 -1.48
CA LEU A 10 -15.68 -26.27 -0.10
C LEU A 10 -14.23 -25.98 0.36
N TYR A 11 -13.29 -25.84 -0.57
CA TYR A 11 -11.89 -25.48 -0.26
C TYR A 11 -11.73 -23.97 -0.06
N ILE A 12 -12.46 -23.16 -0.83
CA ILE A 12 -12.50 -21.69 -0.65
C ILE A 12 -13.17 -21.33 0.68
N SER A 13 -14.21 -22.05 1.09
CA SER A 13 -14.82 -21.83 2.41
C SER A 13 -13.94 -22.32 3.57
N LEU A 14 -13.07 -23.32 3.37
CA LEU A 14 -12.16 -23.80 4.42
C LEU A 14 -10.99 -22.84 4.67
N ILE A 15 -10.49 -22.16 3.63
CA ILE A 15 -9.47 -21.10 3.77
C ILE A 15 -10.05 -19.89 4.53
N TYR A 16 -11.33 -19.57 4.32
CA TYR A 16 -12.01 -18.50 5.07
C TYR A 16 -12.25 -18.83 6.54
N VAL A 17 -12.36 -20.11 6.92
CA VAL A 17 -12.59 -20.51 8.32
C VAL A 17 -11.28 -20.61 9.10
N THR A 18 -10.13 -20.86 8.45
CA THR A 18 -8.82 -20.83 9.13
C THR A 18 -8.17 -19.45 9.18
N ALA A 19 -8.66 -18.46 8.40
CA ALA A 19 -8.20 -17.08 8.48
C ALA A 19 -8.84 -16.26 9.62
N VAL A 20 -9.76 -16.86 10.39
CA VAL A 20 -10.50 -16.18 11.50
C VAL A 20 -9.84 -16.37 12.88
N PHE A 21 -8.70 -17.08 12.96
CA PHE A 21 -7.88 -17.16 14.17
C PHE A 21 -6.42 -16.97 13.75
N LEU A 22 -5.72 -15.87 14.03
CA LEU A 22 -5.72 -15.02 15.21
C LEU A 22 -5.41 -13.58 14.75
N PRO A 23 -6.14 -12.54 15.20
CA PRO A 23 -5.43 -11.28 15.37
C PRO A 23 -4.40 -11.57 16.44
N SER A 24 -3.10 -11.57 16.09
CA SER A 24 -2.11 -11.18 17.10
C SER A 24 -2.41 -9.71 17.38
N CYS A 25 -3.45 -9.48 18.17
CA CYS A 25 -3.83 -8.19 18.70
C CYS A 25 -2.82 -7.90 19.81
N SER A 26 -1.56 -7.69 19.44
CA SER A 26 -0.82 -6.65 20.12
C SER A 26 -1.62 -5.39 19.76
N GLU A 27 -2.45 -4.92 20.69
CA GLU A 27 -3.01 -3.57 20.59
C GLU A 27 -1.83 -2.65 20.32
N ASN A 28 -1.69 -2.22 19.06
CA ASN A 28 -0.70 -1.22 18.71
C ASN A 28 -1.25 0.07 19.29
N ARG A 29 -0.84 0.38 20.52
CA ARG A 29 -1.37 1.50 21.30
C ARG A 29 -1.25 2.81 20.55
N GLU A 30 -0.19 2.97 19.77
CA GLU A 30 0.03 4.17 18.96
C GLU A 30 -1.04 4.31 17.87
N ALA A 31 -1.45 3.21 17.23
CA ALA A 31 -2.49 3.21 16.22
C ALA A 31 -3.89 3.44 16.80
N SER A 32 -4.21 2.83 17.96
CA SER A 32 -5.52 2.97 18.62
C SER A 32 -5.78 4.34 19.21
N ASP A 33 -4.71 5.10 19.48
CA ASP A 33 -4.83 6.47 19.96
C ASP A 33 -5.03 7.49 18.82
N VAL A 34 -4.78 7.09 17.57
CA VAL A 34 -4.78 7.94 16.38
C VAL A 34 -6.01 7.67 15.50
N PHE A 35 -6.38 6.40 15.36
CA PHE A 35 -7.47 5.96 14.52
C PHE A 35 -8.64 5.43 15.34
N SER A 36 -9.85 5.66 14.85
CA SER A 36 -11.05 5.00 15.38
C SER A 36 -11.00 3.49 15.14
N ALA A 37 -11.81 2.74 15.89
CA ALA A 37 -11.91 1.28 15.71
C ALA A 37 -12.37 0.92 14.28
N GLU A 38 -13.29 1.70 13.70
CA GLU A 38 -13.76 1.50 12.34
C GLU A 38 -12.67 1.80 11.29
N GLU A 39 -11.86 2.84 11.50
CA GLU A 39 -10.70 3.14 10.65
C GLU A 39 -9.67 2.02 10.70
N LEU A 40 -9.37 1.51 11.90
CA LEU A 40 -8.42 0.42 12.09
C LEU A 40 -8.82 -0.86 11.38
N VAL A 41 -10.11 -1.17 11.28
CA VAL A 41 -10.57 -2.31 10.46
C VAL A 41 -10.15 -2.13 9.01
N THR A 42 -10.42 -0.97 8.42
CA THR A 42 -10.05 -0.67 7.03
C THR A 42 -8.53 -0.67 6.83
N ILE A 43 -7.78 -0.07 7.76
CA ILE A 43 -6.31 -0.04 7.73
C ILE A 43 -5.72 -1.45 7.79
N ASN A 44 -6.22 -2.29 8.69
CA ASN A 44 -5.74 -3.66 8.84
C ASN A 44 -6.09 -4.51 7.62
N GLU A 45 -7.25 -4.33 7.00
CA GLU A 45 -7.56 -4.98 5.73
C GLU A 45 -6.65 -4.51 4.59
N LEU A 46 -6.31 -3.22 4.57
CA LEU A 46 -5.40 -2.65 3.58
C LEU A 46 -3.97 -3.24 3.72
N ILE A 47 -3.46 -3.31 4.94
CA ILE A 47 -2.19 -3.97 5.26
C ILE A 47 -2.25 -5.45 4.90
N GLY A 48 -3.30 -6.15 5.35
CA GLY A 48 -3.49 -7.59 5.12
C GLY A 48 -3.56 -7.95 3.63
N TYR A 49 -4.13 -7.08 2.81
CA TYR A 49 -4.11 -7.24 1.36
C TYR A 49 -2.67 -7.20 0.80
N PHE A 50 -1.84 -6.25 1.22
CA PHE A 50 -0.42 -6.24 0.79
C PHE A 50 0.40 -7.38 1.40
N ASP A 51 0.13 -7.75 2.65
CA ASP A 51 0.75 -8.91 3.30
C ASP A 51 0.45 -10.19 2.49
N SER A 52 -0.74 -10.32 1.90
CA SER A 52 -1.07 -11.44 1.01
C SER A 52 -0.27 -11.43 -0.29
N ILE A 53 -0.06 -10.28 -0.92
CA ILE A 53 0.78 -10.17 -2.14
C ILE A 53 2.23 -10.57 -1.83
N VAL A 54 2.77 -10.07 -0.72
CA VAL A 54 4.13 -10.40 -0.27
C VAL A 54 4.24 -11.89 0.06
N GLY A 55 3.28 -12.44 0.80
CA GLY A 55 3.23 -13.85 1.18
C GLY A 55 3.06 -14.81 0.00
N GLU A 56 2.23 -14.47 -0.98
CA GLU A 56 2.07 -15.26 -2.22
C GLU A 56 3.33 -15.26 -3.08
N THR A 57 4.13 -14.18 -3.02
CA THR A 57 5.41 -14.11 -3.72
C THR A 57 6.47 -15.02 -3.09
N TYR A 58 6.40 -15.24 -1.77
CA TYR A 58 7.35 -16.05 -0.98
C TYR A 58 6.64 -17.01 -0.02
N PRO A 59 5.91 -18.02 -0.53
CA PRO A 59 5.06 -18.89 0.27
C PRO A 59 5.83 -19.73 1.31
N GLU A 60 7.13 -19.92 1.12
CA GLU A 60 8.02 -20.62 2.06
C GLU A 60 8.48 -19.76 3.25
N VAL A 61 8.24 -18.45 3.22
CA VAL A 61 8.71 -17.50 4.23
C VAL A 61 7.58 -17.18 5.20
N THR A 62 7.68 -17.68 6.42
CA THR A 62 6.63 -17.52 7.45
C THR A 62 6.77 -16.24 8.28
N ASN A 63 7.96 -15.65 8.32
CA ASN A 63 8.21 -14.39 9.01
C ASN A 63 7.90 -13.22 8.08
N ILE A 64 6.91 -12.40 8.44
CA ILE A 64 6.45 -11.30 7.60
C ILE A 64 7.54 -10.27 7.31
N ASP A 65 8.42 -9.99 8.28
CA ASP A 65 9.51 -9.04 8.08
C ASP A 65 10.53 -9.53 7.04
N SER A 66 10.90 -10.81 7.12
CA SER A 66 11.75 -11.46 6.13
C SER A 66 11.10 -11.48 4.74
N ALA A 67 9.79 -11.71 4.66
CA ALA A 67 9.06 -11.73 3.40
C ALA A 67 9.04 -10.34 2.73
N TYR A 68 8.82 -9.26 3.49
CA TYR A 68 8.90 -7.89 2.99
C TYR A 68 10.31 -7.52 2.53
N ARG A 69 11.35 -7.91 3.29
CA ARG A 69 12.74 -7.67 2.89
C ARG A 69 13.07 -8.39 1.58
N LEU A 70 12.68 -9.65 1.43
CA LEU A 70 12.88 -10.40 0.17
C LEU A 70 12.10 -9.78 -1.00
N TYR A 71 10.87 -9.33 -0.75
CA TYR A 71 10.08 -8.61 -1.75
C TYR A 71 10.81 -7.36 -2.21
N LEU A 72 11.28 -6.52 -1.28
CA LEU A 72 12.03 -5.30 -1.57
C LEU A 72 13.38 -5.60 -2.23
N ASP A 73 14.10 -6.64 -1.83
CA ASP A 73 15.33 -7.10 -2.48
C ASP A 73 15.10 -7.47 -3.95
N SER A 74 13.91 -7.98 -4.29
CA SER A 74 13.57 -8.33 -5.67
C SER A 74 13.13 -7.14 -6.52
N VAL A 75 12.54 -6.13 -5.88
CA VAL A 75 11.94 -4.95 -6.54
C VAL A 75 12.93 -3.80 -6.65
N CYS A 76 13.65 -3.47 -5.57
CA CYS A 76 14.54 -2.31 -5.50
C CYS A 76 15.61 -2.29 -6.59
N PRO A 77 16.32 -3.40 -6.92
CA PRO A 77 17.33 -3.38 -7.96
C PRO A 77 16.76 -3.03 -9.34
N LEU A 78 15.53 -3.47 -9.65
CA LEU A 78 14.88 -3.15 -10.93
C LEU A 78 14.55 -1.66 -11.01
N MET A 79 14.07 -1.10 -9.92
CA MET A 79 13.70 0.31 -9.84
C MET A 79 14.93 1.22 -9.85
N LEU A 80 15.92 0.94 -9.00
CA LEU A 80 17.10 1.78 -8.83
C LEU A 80 18.03 1.72 -10.04
N LYS A 81 18.15 0.55 -10.70
CA LYS A 81 19.06 0.38 -11.84
C LYS A 81 18.40 0.71 -13.18
N ASN A 82 17.14 0.30 -13.37
CA ASN A 82 16.49 0.33 -14.68
C ASN A 82 15.29 1.30 -14.74
N GLY A 83 14.91 1.91 -13.62
CA GLY A 83 13.65 2.65 -13.51
C GLY A 83 12.42 1.74 -13.72
N ASP A 84 12.60 0.43 -13.59
CA ASP A 84 11.57 -0.55 -13.90
C ASP A 84 10.67 -0.79 -12.67
N MET A 85 9.44 -0.30 -12.78
CA MET A 85 8.39 -0.42 -11.77
C MET A 85 7.39 -1.55 -12.07
N SER A 86 7.70 -2.44 -13.02
CA SER A 86 6.79 -3.52 -13.43
C SER A 86 6.50 -4.51 -12.29
N ARG A 87 7.46 -4.71 -11.38
CA ARG A 87 7.35 -5.61 -10.22
C ARG A 87 7.01 -4.91 -8.91
N SER A 88 7.08 -3.58 -8.87
CA SER A 88 6.59 -2.81 -7.73
C SER A 88 5.08 -2.60 -7.85
N GLY A 89 4.38 -2.81 -6.74
CA GLY A 89 3.00 -2.40 -6.57
C GLY A 89 1.96 -3.14 -7.42
N ILE A 90 0.74 -2.62 -7.37
CA ILE A 90 -0.47 -3.20 -7.96
C ILE A 90 -0.84 -2.48 -9.25
N ASP A 91 -1.44 -3.18 -10.21
CA ASP A 91 -1.88 -2.54 -11.46
C ASP A 91 -3.12 -1.65 -11.24
N ALA A 92 -3.44 -0.81 -12.22
CA ALA A 92 -4.55 0.14 -12.09
C ALA A 92 -5.93 -0.52 -11.91
N HIS A 93 -6.16 -1.71 -12.46
CA HIS A 93 -7.43 -2.41 -12.28
C HIS A 93 -7.56 -2.95 -10.85
N GLU A 94 -6.47 -3.54 -10.37
CA GLU A 94 -6.38 -4.06 -9.01
C GLU A 94 -6.48 -2.92 -7.97
N ARG A 95 -5.77 -1.80 -8.19
CA ARG A 95 -5.89 -0.61 -7.34
C ARG A 95 -7.29 -0.05 -7.30
N LYS A 96 -7.97 0.07 -8.45
CA LYS A 96 -9.37 0.52 -8.50
C LYS A 96 -10.25 -0.38 -7.64
N THR A 97 -10.11 -1.69 -7.83
CA THR A 97 -10.89 -2.70 -7.11
C THR A 97 -10.65 -2.60 -5.61
N LEU A 98 -9.40 -2.39 -5.21
CA LEU A 98 -9.00 -2.17 -3.83
C LEU A 98 -9.64 -0.90 -3.24
N LEU A 99 -9.49 0.25 -3.92
CA LEU A 99 -10.01 1.54 -3.45
C LEU A 99 -11.54 1.61 -3.43
N ASP A 100 -12.23 0.91 -4.34
CA ASP A 100 -13.69 0.82 -4.35
C ASP A 100 -14.24 -0.09 -3.24
N ARG A 101 -13.43 -1.02 -2.73
CA ARG A 101 -13.82 -1.95 -1.67
C ARG A 101 -13.83 -1.28 -0.30
N PHE A 102 -12.91 -0.35 -0.06
CA PHE A 102 -12.71 0.22 1.27
C PHE A 102 -13.65 1.38 1.61
N ASP A 103 -13.91 1.53 2.91
CA ASP A 103 -14.71 2.64 3.42
C ASP A 103 -14.02 3.97 3.11
N ARG A 104 -14.70 4.82 2.34
CA ARG A 104 -14.13 6.09 1.87
C ARG A 104 -13.81 7.05 3.01
N LYS A 105 -14.55 6.98 4.14
CA LYS A 105 -14.30 7.84 5.29
C LYS A 105 -13.01 7.41 5.98
N ALA A 106 -12.83 6.12 6.26
CA ALA A 106 -11.59 5.59 6.82
C ALA A 106 -10.39 5.87 5.89
N MET A 107 -10.54 5.65 4.59
CA MET A 107 -9.49 5.97 3.62
C MET A 107 -9.17 7.47 3.56
N SER A 108 -10.14 8.34 3.89
CA SER A 108 -9.91 9.79 3.91
C SER A 108 -8.97 10.23 5.03
N GLU A 109 -8.76 9.41 6.06
CA GLU A 109 -7.76 9.68 7.11
C GLU A 109 -6.32 9.48 6.64
N ILE A 110 -6.13 8.86 5.47
CA ILE A 110 -4.82 8.68 4.85
C ILE A 110 -4.71 9.50 3.57
N PHE A 111 -5.75 9.48 2.74
CA PHE A 111 -5.69 9.93 1.36
C PHE A 111 -6.81 10.88 0.97
N ILE A 112 -6.51 11.78 0.04
CA ILE A 112 -7.50 12.43 -0.80
C ILE A 112 -7.61 11.60 -2.08
N ILE A 113 -8.76 10.95 -2.26
CA ILE A 113 -9.05 10.10 -3.42
C ILE A 113 -9.93 10.91 -4.39
N GLY A 114 -9.37 11.29 -5.53
CA GLY A 114 -10.09 12.02 -6.57
C GLY A 114 -10.37 11.17 -7.81
N ASP A 115 -11.27 11.65 -8.67
CA ASP A 115 -11.66 10.92 -9.88
C ASP A 115 -10.55 10.82 -10.94
N THR A 116 -10.74 9.88 -11.87
CA THR A 116 -9.92 9.74 -13.08
C THR A 116 -9.81 11.09 -13.80
N LEU A 117 -8.60 11.61 -13.98
CA LEU A 117 -8.40 12.84 -14.75
C LEU A 117 -8.07 12.52 -16.21
N GLU A 118 -8.89 13.08 -17.10
CA GLU A 118 -8.77 12.98 -18.54
C GLU A 118 -8.38 14.34 -19.12
N TYR A 119 -7.54 14.33 -20.15
CA TYR A 119 -7.24 15.53 -20.93
C TYR A 119 -7.35 15.24 -22.42
N PHE A 120 -7.61 16.27 -23.21
CA PHE A 120 -7.57 16.14 -24.66
C PHE A 120 -6.13 16.28 -25.15
N SER A 121 -5.56 15.22 -25.72
CA SER A 121 -4.23 15.28 -26.29
C SER A 121 -4.28 15.78 -27.72
N LEU A 122 -3.62 16.91 -27.98
CA LEU A 122 -3.53 17.49 -29.32
C LEU A 122 -2.73 16.60 -30.29
N SER A 123 -1.74 15.87 -29.79
CA SER A 123 -0.89 14.99 -30.61
C SER A 123 -1.65 13.80 -31.18
N VAL A 124 -2.55 13.20 -30.39
CA VAL A 124 -3.35 12.04 -30.82
C VAL A 124 -4.82 12.38 -31.13
N LYS A 125 -5.19 13.67 -31.02
CA LYS A 125 -6.52 14.22 -31.30
C LYS A 125 -7.67 13.46 -30.63
N LYS A 126 -7.46 12.96 -29.40
CA LYS A 126 -8.47 12.25 -28.60
C LYS A 126 -8.29 12.52 -27.11
N LYS A 127 -9.32 12.21 -26.33
CA LYS A 127 -9.22 12.16 -24.86
C LYS A 127 -8.23 11.06 -24.47
N VAL A 128 -7.30 11.39 -23.59
CA VAL A 128 -6.33 10.50 -22.99
C VAL A 128 -6.52 10.59 -21.48
N LYS A 129 -6.62 9.43 -20.84
CA LYS A 129 -6.65 9.33 -19.38
C LYS A 129 -5.23 9.56 -18.86
N LYS A 130 -5.05 10.58 -18.00
CA LYS A 130 -3.76 10.87 -17.35
C LYS A 130 -3.58 10.03 -16.08
N TYR A 131 -4.68 9.75 -15.38
CA TYR A 131 -4.74 8.99 -14.15
C TYR A 131 -5.80 7.91 -14.31
N TYR A 132 -5.53 6.67 -13.89
CA TYR A 132 -6.31 5.48 -14.22
C TYR A 132 -6.52 4.65 -12.95
N PRO A 133 -7.78 4.26 -12.71
CA PRO A 133 -8.77 5.11 -12.07
C PRO A 133 -8.37 5.49 -10.63
N TYR A 134 -8.83 6.67 -10.23
CA TYR A 134 -8.60 7.38 -8.97
C TYR A 134 -7.18 7.88 -8.73
N TYR A 135 -6.97 9.19 -8.73
CA TYR A 135 -5.71 9.69 -8.19
C TYR A 135 -5.76 9.71 -6.67
N VAL A 136 -4.62 9.41 -6.07
CA VAL A 136 -4.47 9.30 -4.63
C VAL A 136 -3.32 10.21 -4.23
N THR A 137 -3.64 11.28 -3.51
CA THR A 137 -2.64 12.13 -2.83
C THR A 137 -2.79 11.93 -1.34
N LEU A 138 -1.74 12.20 -0.58
CA LEU A 138 -1.84 12.16 0.88
C LEU A 138 -2.85 13.19 1.39
N ASN A 139 -3.56 12.88 2.47
CA ASN A 139 -4.34 13.88 3.20
C ASN A 139 -3.47 14.51 4.29
N PRO A 140 -2.98 15.76 4.11
CA PRO A 140 -2.11 16.41 5.10
C PRO A 140 -2.85 16.77 6.41
N ARG A 141 -4.16 16.54 6.48
CA ARG A 141 -5.01 16.78 7.66
C ARG A 141 -5.64 15.50 8.21
N GLY A 142 -5.31 14.33 7.66
CA GLY A 142 -5.85 13.05 8.13
C GLY A 142 -5.03 12.47 9.28
N SER A 143 -5.62 11.52 10.02
CA SER A 143 -4.97 10.85 11.15
C SER A 143 -3.64 10.17 10.81
N TYR A 144 -3.39 9.83 9.53
CA TYR A 144 -2.09 9.30 9.12
C TYR A 144 -0.92 10.25 9.40
N MET A 145 -1.13 11.57 9.31
CA MET A 145 -0.09 12.54 9.64
C MET A 145 0.23 12.57 11.14
N GLU A 146 -0.77 12.32 11.99
CA GLU A 146 -0.55 12.16 13.44
C GLU A 146 0.19 10.85 13.75
N LEU A 147 -0.15 9.76 13.06
CA LEU A 147 0.61 8.51 13.17
C LEU A 147 2.09 8.73 12.84
N LEU A 148 2.39 9.41 11.73
CA LEU A 148 3.77 9.71 11.34
C LEU A 148 4.52 10.54 12.38
N ASP A 149 3.85 11.47 13.05
CA ASP A 149 4.46 12.24 14.15
C ASP A 149 4.86 11.32 15.29
N ARG A 150 3.97 10.43 15.74
CA ARG A 150 4.25 9.48 16.83
C ARG A 150 5.38 8.51 16.48
N LEU A 151 5.30 7.87 15.32
CA LEU A 151 6.33 6.94 14.86
C LEU A 151 7.69 7.62 14.69
N SER A 152 7.71 8.91 14.33
CA SER A 152 8.94 9.68 14.16
C SER A 152 9.69 9.96 15.46
N GLU A 153 9.05 9.83 16.62
CA GLU A 153 9.72 10.05 17.91
C GLU A 153 10.87 9.06 18.12
N ASN A 154 10.67 7.82 17.69
CA ASN A 154 11.54 6.68 17.98
C ASN A 154 12.36 6.18 16.77
N SER A 155 12.23 6.78 15.59
CA SER A 155 12.95 6.36 14.38
C SER A 155 13.44 7.55 13.56
N ASP A 156 14.76 7.65 13.37
CA ASP A 156 15.37 8.70 12.56
C ASP A 156 15.03 8.60 11.07
N PHE A 157 14.82 7.36 10.59
CA PHE A 157 14.30 7.12 9.25
C PHE A 157 12.90 7.73 9.11
N ILE A 158 11.97 7.38 10.01
CA ILE A 158 10.58 7.85 9.96
C ILE A 158 10.53 9.37 10.20
N ARG A 159 11.38 9.92 11.05
CA ARG A 159 11.54 11.37 11.25
C ARG A 159 11.94 12.09 9.96
N SER A 160 12.94 11.56 9.26
CA SER A 160 13.38 12.12 7.98
C SER A 160 12.28 12.02 6.92
N TYR A 161 11.56 10.90 6.89
CA TYR A 161 10.41 10.68 6.00
C TYR A 161 9.27 11.66 6.29
N ASN A 162 8.86 11.79 7.56
CA ASN A 162 7.79 12.70 7.99
C ASN A 162 8.12 14.16 7.69
N ASN A 163 9.37 14.58 7.92
CA ASN A 163 9.83 15.93 7.59
C ASN A 163 9.65 16.25 6.11
N GLU A 164 10.02 15.32 5.22
CA GLU A 164 9.82 15.48 3.77
C GLU A 164 8.32 15.60 3.44
N VAL A 165 7.49 14.71 3.98
CA VAL A 165 6.04 14.76 3.75
C VAL A 165 5.44 16.09 4.22
N ARG A 166 5.86 16.59 5.38
CA ARG A 166 5.37 17.88 5.92
C ARG A 166 5.86 19.08 5.12
N GLU A 167 7.09 19.06 4.64
CA GLU A 167 7.66 20.13 3.83
C GLU A 167 6.89 20.31 2.52
N PHE A 168 6.51 19.20 1.88
CA PHE A 168 5.86 19.23 0.57
C PHE A 168 4.33 19.10 0.63
N GLY A 169 3.77 18.70 1.78
CA GLY A 169 2.35 18.46 1.98
C GLY A 169 1.80 17.21 1.27
N ASP A 170 2.68 16.36 0.73
CA ASP A 170 2.33 15.12 0.02
C ASP A 170 3.57 14.19 -0.03
N LEU A 171 3.41 12.96 -0.55
CA LEU A 171 4.53 12.05 -0.77
C LEU A 171 5.33 12.46 -2.01
N THR A 172 6.62 12.73 -1.82
CA THR A 172 7.50 13.07 -2.93
C THR A 172 8.16 11.82 -3.53
N PRO A 173 8.74 11.90 -4.75
CA PRO A 173 9.61 10.84 -5.25
C PRO A 173 10.78 10.51 -4.31
N LYS A 174 11.22 11.48 -3.49
CA LYS A 174 12.25 11.25 -2.47
C LYS A 174 11.72 10.40 -1.32
N CYS A 175 10.49 10.61 -0.84
CA CYS A 175 9.85 9.72 0.15
C CYS A 175 9.89 8.26 -0.31
N TYR A 176 9.51 8.02 -1.58
CA TYR A 176 9.53 6.67 -2.13
C TYR A 176 10.95 6.12 -2.29
N GLY A 177 11.89 6.94 -2.76
CA GLY A 177 13.30 6.58 -2.85
C GLY A 177 13.92 6.22 -1.50
N MET A 178 13.54 6.90 -0.42
CA MET A 178 13.95 6.57 0.95
C MET A 178 13.44 5.18 1.35
N MET A 179 12.15 4.88 1.11
CA MET A 179 11.60 3.56 1.40
C MET A 179 12.34 2.46 0.64
N LEU A 180 12.73 2.67 -0.62
CA LEU A 180 13.42 1.64 -1.41
C LEU A 180 14.91 1.49 -1.06
N ARG A 181 15.57 2.56 -0.66
CA ARG A 181 17.01 2.53 -0.36
C ARG A 181 17.27 2.08 1.07
N ASP A 182 16.43 2.53 2.00
CA ASP A 182 16.69 2.45 3.42
C ASP A 182 15.61 1.60 4.14
N TYR A 183 14.88 0.71 3.43
CA TYR A 183 13.87 -0.18 4.03
C TYR A 183 14.42 -1.07 5.14
N ASN A 184 15.75 -1.25 5.22
CA ASN A 184 16.34 -2.02 6.30
C ASN A 184 16.15 -1.38 7.67
N GLU A 185 15.91 -0.07 7.72
CA GLU A 185 15.58 0.71 8.92
C GLU A 185 14.12 0.55 9.37
N LEU A 186 13.28 -0.11 8.56
CA LEU A 186 11.90 -0.42 8.92
C LEU A 186 11.81 -1.77 9.64
N ASP A 187 10.93 -1.81 10.64
CA ASP A 187 10.48 -3.04 11.30
C ASP A 187 9.15 -3.47 10.66
N PHE A 188 9.22 -4.40 9.72
CA PHE A 188 8.02 -4.91 9.07
C PHE A 188 7.26 -5.91 9.94
N THR A 189 7.68 -6.20 11.18
CA THR A 189 6.81 -6.87 12.15
C THR A 189 5.74 -5.93 12.70
N ASP A 190 6.04 -4.62 12.74
CA ASP A 190 5.08 -3.58 13.10
C ASP A 190 4.11 -3.27 11.94
N PRO A 191 2.79 -3.53 12.11
CA PRO A 191 1.81 -3.22 11.07
C PRO A 191 1.76 -1.74 10.67
N MET A 192 2.12 -0.79 11.55
CA MET A 192 2.09 0.63 11.20
C MET A 192 3.25 1.03 10.29
N GLN A 193 4.41 0.39 10.43
CA GLN A 193 5.50 0.55 9.46
C GLN A 193 5.21 -0.17 8.14
N ARG A 194 4.50 -1.32 8.17
CA ARG A 194 3.93 -1.91 6.95
C ARG A 194 2.94 -0.96 6.27
N LEU A 195 2.07 -0.28 7.03
CA LEU A 195 1.15 0.73 6.49
C LEU A 195 1.90 1.84 5.77
N MET A 196 3.02 2.34 6.31
CA MET A 196 3.85 3.33 5.60
C MET A 196 4.27 2.84 4.22
N PHE A 197 4.71 1.60 4.10
CA PHE A 197 5.06 1.02 2.80
C PHE A 197 3.85 0.96 1.86
N VAL A 198 2.72 0.45 2.34
CA VAL A 198 1.47 0.37 1.57
C VAL A 198 1.04 1.74 1.06
N VAL A 199 1.13 2.76 1.91
CA VAL A 199 0.79 4.15 1.56
C VAL A 199 1.62 4.67 0.40
N ASN A 200 2.94 4.43 0.43
CA ASN A 200 3.84 4.80 -0.67
C ASN A 200 3.51 4.08 -1.98
N VAL A 201 3.18 2.78 -1.90
CA VAL A 201 2.85 1.99 -3.09
C VAL A 201 1.57 2.48 -3.76
N LEU A 202 0.52 2.76 -2.99
CA LEU A 202 -0.76 3.24 -3.52
C LEU A 202 -0.66 4.63 -4.14
N HIS A 203 0.14 5.51 -3.53
CA HIS A 203 0.43 6.84 -4.04
C HIS A 203 1.24 6.80 -5.36
N THR A 204 2.24 5.92 -5.46
CA THR A 204 3.22 5.97 -6.56
C THR A 204 2.77 5.24 -7.83
N ASN A 205 1.92 4.21 -7.70
CA ASN A 205 1.62 3.27 -8.81
C ASN A 205 0.99 3.91 -10.06
N GLU A 206 0.39 5.09 -9.96
CA GLU A 206 -0.29 5.71 -11.09
C GLU A 206 0.64 6.40 -12.09
N VAL A 207 1.82 6.83 -11.66
CA VAL A 207 2.64 7.74 -12.49
C VAL A 207 3.48 6.97 -13.52
N ILE A 208 3.80 5.69 -13.25
CA ILE A 208 4.94 5.02 -13.89
C ILE A 208 4.53 3.73 -14.60
N LYS A 209 3.85 2.78 -13.94
CA LYS A 209 3.63 1.43 -14.50
C LYS A 209 2.80 1.43 -15.80
N ASP A 210 1.75 2.24 -15.88
CA ASP A 210 0.89 2.33 -17.07
C ASP A 210 1.36 3.36 -18.11
N ARG A 211 2.31 4.24 -17.75
CA ARG A 211 2.91 5.19 -18.70
C ARG A 211 3.87 4.50 -19.67
N PHE A 212 4.44 3.35 -19.27
CA PHE A 212 5.48 2.64 -20.03
C PHE A 212 5.02 1.32 -20.66
N ARG A 213 3.77 0.88 -20.44
CA ARG A 213 3.15 -0.16 -21.25
C ARG A 213 2.77 0.41 -22.62
N ARG A 214 3.67 0.24 -23.59
CA ARG A 214 3.40 0.46 -25.02
C ARG A 214 2.76 -0.76 -25.64
#